data_AF-A0A2E5SV20-F1
#
_entry.id   AF-A0A2E5SV20-F1
#
_cell.length_a   1.000
_cell.length_b   1.000
_cell.length_c   1.000
_cell.angle_alpha   90.00
_cell.angle_beta   90.00
_cell.angle_gamma   90.00
#
_symmetry.space_group_name_H-M   'P 1'
#
loop_
_entity.id
_entity.type
_entity.pdbx_description
1 polymer ?
#
loop_
_entity_poly.entity_id
_entity_poly.type
_entity_poly.pdbx_seq_one_letter_code
_entity_poly.pdbx_strand_id
1 'polypeptide(L)' 'MNKVVLSFVVPLASFIMVAVFAVVLGYVFYQVHHNTEMGTMGVIIIGMVLLIGTPLIAYLLEKSSER' A
#
# COMPACT_ATOMS: atom_id res chain seq x y z
N MET A 1 3.20 11.18 27.11
CA MET A 1 4.08 10.09 26.60
C MET A 1 5.50 10.62 26.49
N ASN A 2 6.50 9.85 26.92
CA ASN A 2 7.90 10.29 26.88
C ASN A 2 8.36 10.42 25.42
N LYS A 3 9.04 11.51 25.05
CA LYS A 3 9.45 11.80 23.65
C LYS A 3 10.30 10.67 23.06
N VAL A 4 11.09 10.00 23.90
CA VAL A 4 11.94 8.85 23.57
C VAL A 4 11.13 7.60 23.16
N VAL A 5 9.95 7.41 23.75
CA VAL A 5 9.08 6.27 23.41
C VAL A 5 8.44 6.51 22.04
N LEU A 6 7.97 7.73 21.76
CA LEU A 6 7.42 8.10 20.44
C LEU A 6 8.47 7.98 19.32
N SER A 7 9.72 8.39 19.58
CA SER A 7 10.80 8.29 18.58
C SER A 7 11.16 6.86 18.21
N PHE A 8 10.81 5.88 19.04
CA PHE A 8 11.05 4.46 18.75
C PHE A 8 9.81 3.75 18.20
N VAL A 9 8.64 4.02 18.79
CA VAL A 9 7.38 3.37 18.42
C VAL A 9 6.92 3.77 17.02
N VAL A 10 7.05 5.05 16.64
CA VAL A 10 6.58 5.52 15.33
C VAL A 10 7.36 4.87 14.18
N PRO A 11 8.71 4.89 14.15
CA PRO A 11 9.46 4.21 13.08
C PRO A 11 9.18 2.71 13.03
N LEU A 12 9.06 2.05 14.19
CA LEU A 12 8.79 0.62 14.24
C LEU A 12 7.40 0.27 13.70
N ALA A 13 6.39 1.05 14.07
CA ALA A 13 5.04 0.89 13.54
C ALA A 13 4.97 1.14 12.03
N SER A 14 5.66 2.18 11.53
CA SER A 14 5.78 2.43 10.09
C SER A 14 6.46 1.29 9.36
N PHE A 15 7.55 0.76 9.92
CA PHE A 15 8.26 -0.39 9.34
C PHE A 15 7.36 -1.63 9.25
N ILE A 16 6.66 -1.96 10.34
CA ILE A 16 5.72 -3.10 10.36
C ILE A 16 4.60 -2.88 9.33
N MET A 17 4.04 -1.68 9.26
CA MET A 17 2.96 -1.37 8.32
C MET A 17 3.41 -1.54 6.87
N VAL A 18 4.60 -1.05 6.51
CA VAL A 18 5.18 -1.22 5.17
C VAL A 18 5.47 -2.69 4.88
N ALA A 19 6.02 -3.43 5.85
CA ALA A 19 6.31 -4.86 5.69
C ALA A 19 5.03 -5.67 5.44
N VAL A 20 3.97 -5.42 6.21
CA VAL A 20 2.67 -6.07 6.02
C VAL A 20 2.10 -5.73 4.65
N PHE A 21 2.12 -4.46 4.25
CA PHE A 21 1.65 -4.04 2.93
C PHE A 21 2.40 -4.74 1.79
N ALA A 22 3.73 -4.80 1.87
CA ALA A 22 4.56 -5.44 0.86
C ALA A 22 4.31 -6.95 0.76
N VAL A 23 4.18 -7.65 1.89
CA VAL A 23 3.91 -9.10 1.91
C VAL A 23 2.53 -9.40 1.32
N VAL A 24 1.50 -8.64 1.71
CA VAL A 24 0.14 -8.82 1.20
C VAL A 24 0.10 -8.57 -0.31
N LEU A 25 0.67 -7.46 -0.78
CA LEU A 25 0.70 -7.20 -2.22
C LEU A 25 1.53 -8.23 -3.00
N GLY A 26 2.67 -8.65 -2.45
CA GLY A 26 3.49 -9.70 -3.05
C GLY A 26 2.72 -11.01 -3.21
N TYR A 27 1.95 -11.41 -2.18
CA TYR A 27 1.07 -12.57 -2.24
C TYR A 27 -0.02 -12.40 -3.31
N VAL A 28 -0.69 -11.24 -3.36
CA VAL A 28 -1.72 -10.94 -4.36
C VAL A 28 -1.14 -11.02 -5.77
N PHE A 29 0.01 -10.40 -6.04
CA PHE A 29 0.66 -10.46 -7.35
C PHE A 29 1.06 -11.89 -7.71
N TYR A 30 1.61 -12.65 -6.77
CA TYR A 30 1.95 -14.05 -7.00
C TYR A 30 0.72 -14.86 -7.40
N GLN A 31 -0.39 -14.70 -6.66
CA GLN A 31 -1.63 -15.41 -6.92
C GLN A 31 -2.17 -15.05 -8.31
N VAL A 32 -2.34 -13.75 -8.58
CA VAL A 32 -2.86 -13.24 -9.86
C VAL A 32 -2.00 -13.71 -11.03
N HIS A 33 -0.67 -13.70 -10.89
CA HIS A 33 0.22 -14.10 -11.97
C HIS A 33 0.16 -15.61 -12.28
N HIS A 34 0.09 -16.46 -11.26
CA HIS A 34 0.27 -17.91 -11.45
C HIS A 34 -1.03 -18.71 -11.48
N ASN A 35 -2.11 -18.22 -10.88
CA ASN A 35 -3.35 -19.00 -10.77
C ASN A 35 -4.57 -18.31 -11.40
N THR A 36 -4.36 -17.26 -12.19
CA THR A 36 -5.43 -16.66 -13.01
C THR A 36 -5.03 -16.61 -14.48
N GLU A 37 -6.01 -16.71 -15.37
CA GLU A 37 -5.79 -16.65 -16.82
C GLU A 37 -5.24 -15.30 -17.29
N MET A 38 -5.38 -14.24 -16.47
CA MET A 38 -4.82 -12.92 -16.79
C MET A 38 -3.30 -12.84 -16.61
N GLY A 39 -2.71 -13.74 -15.81
CA GLY A 39 -1.25 -13.84 -15.60
C GLY A 39 -0.55 -12.48 -15.40
N THR A 40 0.43 -12.19 -16.27
CA THR A 40 1.18 -10.91 -16.28
C THR A 40 0.28 -9.69 -16.47
N MET A 41 -0.74 -9.77 -17.32
CA MET A 41 -1.64 -8.65 -17.58
C MET A 41 -2.40 -8.24 -16.32
N GLY A 42 -2.83 -9.21 -15.52
CA GLY A 42 -3.49 -8.96 -14.24
C GLY A 42 -2.60 -8.16 -13.27
N VAL A 43 -1.32 -8.51 -13.19
CA VAL A 43 -0.35 -7.79 -12.35
C VAL A 43 -0.14 -6.35 -12.86
N ILE A 44 -0.01 -6.16 -14.17
CA ILE A 44 0.15 -4.83 -14.78
C ILE A 44 -1.05 -3.94 -14.45
N ILE A 45 -2.28 -4.45 -14.61
CA ILE A 45 -3.50 -3.70 -14.31
C ILE A 45 -3.54 -3.28 -12.83
N ILE A 46 -3.24 -4.19 -11.90
CA ILE A 46 -3.23 -3.86 -10.47
C ILE A 46 -2.13 -2.83 -10.18
N GLY A 47 -0.95 -2.98 -10.77
CA GLY A 47 0.13 -1.99 -10.65
C GLY A 47 -0.27 -0.60 -11.14
N MET A 48 -0.96 -0.52 -12.29
CA MET A 48 -1.49 0.74 -12.82
C MET A 48 -2.56 1.35 -11.93
N VAL A 49 -3.45 0.53 -11.37
CA VAL A 49 -4.47 0.97 -10.41
C VAL A 49 -3.82 1.53 -9.14
N LEU A 50 -2.77 0.90 -8.63
CA LEU A 50 -2.03 1.43 -7.47
C LEU A 50 -1.29 2.74 -7.81
N LEU A 51 -0.59 2.77 -8.95
CA LEU A 51 0.18 3.93 -9.40
C LEU A 51 -0.67 5.20 -9.52
N ILE A 52 -1.87 5.08 -10.08
CA ILE A 52 -2.78 6.22 -10.31
C ILE A 52 -3.71 6.41 -9.11
N GLY A 53 -4.23 5.32 -8.55
CA GLY A 53 -5.22 5.33 -7.48
C GLY A 53 -4.68 5.87 -6.18
N THR A 54 -3.44 5.56 -5.79
CA THR A 54 -2.85 6.06 -4.54
C THR A 54 -2.79 7.59 -4.48
N PRO A 55 -2.18 8.32 -5.44
CA PRO A 55 -2.17 9.78 -5.41
C PRO A 55 -3.56 10.38 -5.59
N LEU A 56 -4.43 9.75 -6.39
CA LEU A 56 -5.80 10.23 -6.58
C LEU A 56 -6.62 10.16 -5.28
N ILE A 57 -6.56 9.05 -4.56
CA ILE A 57 -7.24 8.88 -3.27
C ILE A 57 -6.66 9.84 -2.24
N ALA A 58 -5.34 10.00 -2.18
CA ALA A 58 -4.70 10.97 -1.29
C ALA A 58 -5.23 12.39 -1.54
N TYR A 59 -5.27 12.82 -2.80
CA TYR A 59 -5.82 14.12 -3.20
C TYR A 59 -7.30 14.29 -2.80
N LEU A 60 -8.13 13.27 -3.03
CA LEU A 60 -9.55 13.33 -2.68
C LEU A 60 -9.78 13.40 -1.17
N LEU A 61 -8.99 12.65 -0.39
CA LEU A 61 -9.06 12.68 1.06
C LEU A 61 -8.60 14.03 1.63
N GLU A 62 -7.51 14.58 1.11
CA GLU A 62 -7.02 15.92 1.46
C GLU A 62 -8.08 16.98 1.19
N LYS A 63 -8.63 17.01 -0.04
CA LYS A 63 -9.71 17.92 -0.44
C LYS A 63 -10.97 17.78 0.42
N SER A 64 -11.28 16.58 0.89
CA SER A 64 -12.42 16.35 1.79
C SER A 64 -12.14 16.83 3.22
N SER A 65 -10.88 16.85 3.65
CA SER A 65 -10.49 17.29 4.99
C SER A 65 -10.37 18.82 5.11
N GLU A 66 -10.25 19.53 3.99
CA GLU A 66 -10.19 21.00 3.92
C GLU A 66 -11.59 21.67 3.83
N ARG A 67 -12.67 20.90 3.72
CA ARG A 67 -14.06 21.38 3.73
C ARG A 67 -14.69 21.23 5.11
#